data_AF-A0A857DJ64-F1
#
_entry.id   AF-A0A857DJ64-F1
#
_cell.length_a   1.000
_cell.length_b   1.000
_cell.length_c   1.000
_cell.angle_alpha   90.00
_cell.angle_beta   90.00
_cell.angle_gamma   90.00
#
_symmetry.space_group_name_H-M   'P 1'
#
loop_
_entity.id
_entity.type
_entity.pdbx_description
1 polymer ?
#
loop_
_entity_poly.entity_id
_entity_poly.type
_entity_poly.pdbx_seq_one_letter_code
_entity_poly.pdbx_strand_id
1 'polypeptide(L)'
;MVINEEIKAVIEGSAFLSLVTQGPDDIPHPIIVGKGEVVGDTIVFGIYKMDVTQQNLAANKNIWVVAATMNGGPKGYRLNGTAEVKDKKLIFTPAKVDALI
;
A
#
# COMPACT_ATOMS: atom_id res chain seq x y z
N MET A 1 8.59 -3.01 14.75
CA MET A 1 7.88 -3.59 13.60
C MET A 1 6.66 -2.73 13.32
N VAL A 2 6.50 -2.19 12.09
CA VAL A 2 5.35 -1.30 11.77
C VAL A 2 4.08 -2.12 11.53
N ILE A 3 4.21 -3.30 10.90
CA ILE A 3 3.12 -4.24 10.70
C ILE A 3 3.10 -5.20 11.91
N ASN A 4 2.09 -5.08 12.76
CA ASN A 4 1.79 -6.08 13.79
C ASN A 4 0.69 -7.04 13.30
N GLU A 5 0.33 -8.04 14.11
CA GLU A 5 -0.68 -9.05 13.75
C GLU A 5 -2.06 -8.44 13.41
N GLU A 6 -2.48 -7.37 14.09
CA GLU A 6 -3.75 -6.73 13.77
C GLU A 6 -3.69 -6.01 12.43
N ILE A 7 -2.65 -5.20 12.19
CA ILE A 7 -2.46 -4.48 10.93
C ILE A 7 -2.34 -5.46 9.77
N LYS A 8 -1.62 -6.57 9.97
CA LYS A 8 -1.55 -7.67 9.01
C LYS A 8 -2.93 -8.24 8.70
N ALA A 9 -3.73 -8.54 9.72
CA ALA A 9 -5.08 -9.06 9.54
C ALA A 9 -5.99 -8.07 8.78
N VAL A 10 -5.83 -6.76 8.98
CA VAL A 10 -6.54 -5.75 8.18
C VAL A 10 -6.08 -5.76 6.73
N ILE A 11 -4.78 -5.73 6.46
CA ILE A 11 -4.22 -5.73 5.09
C ILE A 11 -4.67 -6.98 4.31
N GLU A 12 -4.52 -8.16 4.91
CA GLU A 12 -4.85 -9.44 4.26
C GLU A 12 -6.36 -9.71 4.22
N GLY A 13 -7.12 -9.05 5.09
CA GLY A 13 -8.58 -9.07 5.14
C GLY A 13 -9.25 -8.00 4.24
N SER A 14 -8.48 -7.06 3.69
CA SER A 14 -8.99 -6.08 2.73
C SER A 14 -9.23 -6.76 1.37
N ALA A 15 -10.45 -6.60 0.83
CA ALA A 15 -10.76 -7.05 -0.53
C ALA A 15 -9.95 -6.27 -1.59
N PHE A 16 -9.73 -4.98 -1.33
CA PHE A 16 -8.92 -4.09 -2.13
C PHE A 16 -8.11 -3.17 -1.21
N LEU A 17 -6.94 -2.77 -1.67
CA LEU A 17 -6.14 -1.72 -1.03
C LEU A 17 -6.18 -0.46 -1.89
N SER A 18 -5.94 0.70 -1.29
CA SER A 18 -5.65 1.92 -2.04
C SER A 18 -4.17 2.23 -1.95
N LEU A 19 -3.52 2.39 -3.09
CA LEU A 19 -2.16 2.87 -3.22
C LEU A 19 -2.23 4.35 -3.62
N VAL A 20 -1.49 5.20 -2.91
CA VAL A 20 -1.35 6.61 -3.27
C VAL A 20 0.11 6.88 -3.61
N THR A 21 0.35 7.20 -4.88
CA THR A 21 1.64 7.70 -5.37
C THR A 21 1.56 9.22 -5.54
N GLN A 22 2.70 9.90 -5.68
CA GLN A 22 2.72 11.31 -6.03
C GLN A 22 3.34 11.48 -7.43
N GLY A 23 2.65 12.19 -8.31
CA GLY A 23 3.17 12.54 -9.62
C GLY A 23 4.26 13.62 -9.54
N PRO A 24 5.00 13.85 -10.65
CA PRO A 24 6.00 14.93 -10.73
C PRO A 24 5.39 16.34 -10.69
N ASP A 25 4.07 16.44 -10.82
CA ASP A 25 3.26 17.65 -10.66
C ASP A 25 2.84 17.91 -9.21
N ASP A 26 3.42 17.16 -8.26
CA ASP A 26 3.07 17.14 -6.83
C ASP A 26 1.64 16.70 -6.53
N ILE A 27 0.89 16.18 -7.50
CA ILE A 27 -0.49 15.73 -7.32
C ILE A 27 -0.50 14.29 -6.79
N PRO A 28 -1.34 13.97 -5.76
CA PRO A 28 -1.57 12.59 -5.34
C PRO A 28 -2.37 11.80 -6.37
N HIS A 29 -1.88 10.62 -6.73
CA HIS A 29 -2.50 9.68 -7.67
C HIS A 29 -2.94 8.43 -6.91
N PRO A 30 -4.18 8.40 -6.38
CA PRO A 30 -4.74 7.20 -5.77
C PRO A 30 -5.14 6.16 -6.83
N ILE A 31 -4.93 4.89 -6.52
CA ILE A 31 -5.38 3.76 -7.33
C ILE A 31 -5.84 2.62 -6.43
N ILE A 32 -6.94 1.99 -6.80
CA ILE A 32 -7.41 0.77 -6.14
C ILE A 32 -6.66 -0.43 -6.72
N VAL A 33 -6.01 -1.19 -5.84
CA VAL A 33 -5.26 -2.40 -6.21
C VAL A 33 -5.93 -3.62 -5.62
N GLY A 34 -5.56 -4.79 -6.14
CA GLY A 34 -6.02 -6.08 -5.62
C GLY A 34 -5.49 -6.37 -4.22
N LYS A 35 -5.68 -7.61 -3.79
CA LYS A 35 -5.23 -8.09 -2.48
C LYS A 35 -3.73 -7.88 -2.28
N GLY A 36 -3.36 -7.32 -1.13
CA GLY A 36 -1.98 -7.28 -0.65
C GLY A 36 -1.65 -8.49 0.21
N GLU A 37 -0.40 -8.93 0.13
CA GLU A 37 0.16 -9.99 0.96
C GLU A 37 1.26 -9.40 1.86
N VAL A 38 1.25 -9.74 3.15
CA VAL A 38 2.32 -9.34 4.06
C VAL A 38 3.43 -10.40 4.02
N VAL A 39 4.62 -9.99 3.56
CA VAL A 39 5.81 -10.85 3.49
C VAL A 39 6.90 -10.23 4.36
N GLY A 40 7.11 -10.80 5.55
CA GLY A 40 8.00 -10.23 6.56
C GLY A 40 7.51 -8.84 6.99
N ASP A 41 8.34 -7.82 6.78
CA ASP A 41 8.02 -6.41 7.08
C ASP A 41 7.44 -5.65 5.88
N THR A 42 7.16 -6.32 4.75
CA THR A 42 6.72 -5.68 3.50
C THR A 42 5.30 -6.06 3.11
N ILE A 43 4.66 -5.21 2.31
CA ILE A 43 3.39 -5.50 1.63
C ILE A 43 3.67 -5.66 0.14
N VAL A 44 3.19 -6.76 -0.44
CA VAL A 44 3.41 -7.11 -1.86
C VAL A 44 2.08 -7.20 -2.59
N PHE A 45 1.99 -6.56 -3.76
CA PHE A 45 0.85 -6.74 -4.68
C PHE A 45 1.25 -6.49 -6.14
N GLY A 46 0.47 -7.03 -7.08
CA GLY A 46 0.75 -6.93 -8.52
C GLY A 46 0.34 -5.58 -9.12
N ILE A 47 1.18 -5.02 -10.00
CA ILE A 47 0.95 -3.69 -10.63
C ILE A 47 1.05 -3.72 -12.17
N TYR A 48 0.83 -4.88 -12.80
CA TYR A 48 1.23 -5.18 -14.17
C TYR A 48 0.87 -4.14 -15.26
N LYS A 49 -0.33 -3.54 -15.22
CA LYS A 49 -0.78 -2.54 -16.24
C LYS A 49 -0.84 -1.11 -15.70
N MET A 50 -0.20 -0.83 -14.56
CA MET A 50 -0.29 0.46 -13.87
C MET A 50 0.86 1.39 -14.30
N ASP A 51 0.87 1.83 -15.55
CA ASP A 51 1.99 2.58 -16.13
C ASP A 51 2.24 3.92 -15.41
N VAL A 52 1.19 4.67 -15.10
CA VAL A 52 1.29 5.94 -14.36
C VAL A 52 1.86 5.72 -12.96
N THR A 53 1.41 4.67 -12.26
CA THR A 53 1.94 4.30 -10.94
C THR A 53 3.42 3.96 -11.00
N GLN A 54 3.85 3.22 -12.02
CA GLN A 54 5.26 2.86 -12.21
C GLN A 54 6.12 4.11 -12.52
N GLN A 55 5.61 5.03 -13.33
CA GLN A 55 6.28 6.32 -13.61
C GLN A 55 6.42 7.16 -12.34
N ASN A 56 5.35 7.28 -11.56
CA ASN A 56 5.36 8.01 -10.29
C ASN A 56 6.38 7.41 -9.31
N LEU A 57 6.43 6.07 -9.18
CA LEU A 57 7.40 5.37 -8.32
C LEU A 57 8.86 5.53 -8.76
N ALA A 58 9.10 5.65 -10.07
CA ALA A 58 10.43 5.92 -10.60
C ALA A 58 10.93 7.33 -10.21
N ALA A 59 10.02 8.31 -10.12
CA ALA A 59 10.33 9.68 -9.72
C ALA A 59 10.36 9.88 -8.20
N ASN A 60 9.41 9.27 -7.48
CA ASN A 60 9.24 9.39 -6.04
C ASN A 60 8.83 8.04 -5.44
N LYS A 61 9.71 7.44 -4.66
CA LYS A 61 9.46 6.15 -4.01
C LYS A 61 8.49 6.25 -2.83
N ASN A 62 8.23 7.45 -2.31
CA ASN A 62 7.35 7.64 -1.16
C ASN A 62 5.91 7.45 -1.58
N ILE A 63 5.21 6.57 -0.85
CA ILE A 63 3.81 6.25 -1.12
C ILE A 63 3.03 6.06 0.17
N TRP A 64 1.70 6.05 0.03
CA TRP A 64 0.81 5.51 1.05
C TRP A 64 0.12 4.25 0.58
N VAL A 65 -0.06 3.31 1.50
CA VAL A 65 -0.99 2.19 1.35
C VAL A 65 -2.09 2.37 2.39
N VAL A 66 -3.35 2.33 1.94
CA VAL A 66 -4.52 2.41 2.80
C VAL A 66 -5.28 1.10 2.74
N ALA A 67 -5.54 0.52 3.91
CA ALA A 67 -6.22 -0.76 4.08
C ALA A 67 -7.40 -0.58 5.04
N ALA A 68 -8.49 -1.29 4.77
CA ALA A 68 -9.64 -1.33 5.67
C ALA A 68 -10.36 -2.68 5.60
N THR A 69 -11.00 -3.07 6.70
CA THR A 69 -11.82 -4.27 6.76
C THR A 69 -13.03 -4.05 7.66
N MET A 70 -14.06 -4.87 7.43
CA MET A 70 -15.23 -5.00 8.31
C MET A 70 -15.17 -6.28 9.17
N ASN A 71 -14.15 -7.12 8.97
CA ASN A 71 -13.99 -8.37 9.68
C ASN A 71 -13.71 -8.10 11.16
N GLY A 72 -14.65 -8.48 12.03
CA GLY A 72 -14.55 -8.19 13.47
C GLY A 72 -14.81 -6.72 13.83
N GLY A 73 -15.48 -5.97 12.95
CA GLY A 73 -15.78 -4.54 13.11
C GLY A 73 -15.01 -3.66 12.12
N PRO A 74 -15.39 -2.37 11.98
CA PRO A 74 -14.68 -1.46 11.09
C PRO A 74 -13.29 -1.17 11.66
N LYS A 75 -12.26 -1.45 10.87
CA LYS A 75 -10.87 -1.07 11.17
C LYS A 75 -10.21 -0.54 9.90
N GLY A 76 -9.41 0.51 10.04
CA GLY A 76 -8.71 1.11 8.90
C GLY A 76 -7.34 1.65 9.27
N TYR A 77 -6.39 1.51 8.36
CA TYR A 77 -5.01 1.94 8.53
C TYR A 77 -4.49 2.67 7.29
N ARG A 78 -3.73 3.75 7.52
CA ARG A 78 -2.85 4.34 6.52
C ARG A 78 -1.41 4.03 6.89
N LEU A 79 -0.68 3.41 5.97
CA LEU A 79 0.74 3.16 6.08
C LEU A 79 1.48 4.10 5.14
N ASN A 80 2.50 4.78 5.62
CA ASN A 80 3.42 5.57 4.79
C ASN A 80 4.80 4.90 4.77
N GLY A 81 5.46 4.97 3.62
CA GLY A 81 6.76 4.33 3.46
C GLY A 81 7.27 4.46 2.04
N THR A 82 8.16 3.55 1.65
CA THR A 82 8.74 3.55 0.31
C THR A 82 8.38 2.28 -0.43
N ALA A 83 8.31 2.36 -1.75
CA ALA A 83 8.09 1.19 -2.59
C ALA A 83 9.10 1.08 -3.73
N GLU A 84 9.31 -0.16 -4.15
CA GLU A 84 10.05 -0.50 -5.35
C GLU A 84 9.23 -1.44 -6.24
N VAL A 85 9.52 -1.38 -7.55
CA VAL A 85 8.91 -2.27 -8.54
C VAL A 85 9.91 -3.36 -8.88
N LYS A 86 9.52 -4.62 -8.68
CA LYS A 86 10.32 -5.79 -9.02
C LYS A 86 9.42 -6.88 -9.60
N ASP A 87 9.80 -7.42 -10.75
CA ASP A 87 9.07 -8.53 -11.41
C ASP A 87 7.55 -8.28 -11.54
N LYS A 88 7.15 -7.06 -11.92
CA LYS A 88 5.75 -6.61 -12.05
C LYS A 88 4.95 -6.59 -10.74
N LYS A 89 5.64 -6.70 -9.60
CA LYS A 89 5.10 -6.51 -8.26
C LYS A 89 5.60 -5.19 -7.68
N LEU A 90 4.78 -4.60 -6.84
CA LEU A 90 5.17 -3.54 -5.93
C LEU A 90 5.55 -4.17 -4.61
N ILE A 91 6.73 -3.84 -4.10
CA ILE A 91 7.21 -4.21 -2.77
C ILE A 91 7.23 -2.94 -1.94
N PHE A 92 6.33 -2.84 -0.97
CA PHE A 92 6.19 -1.68 -0.10
C PHE A 92 6.76 -1.95 1.28
N THR A 93 7.65 -1.08 1.74
CA THR A 93 8.23 -1.09 3.07
C THR A 93 7.66 0.08 3.88
N PRO A 94 6.71 -0.18 4.80
CA PRO A 94 6.14 0.85 5.65
C PRO A 94 7.15 1.37 6.68
N ALA A 95 7.15 2.68 6.89
CA ALA A 95 7.94 3.38 7.89
C ALA A 95 7.09 3.84 9.08
N LYS A 96 5.82 4.18 8.85
CA LYS A 96 4.86 4.55 9.90
C LYS A 96 3.45 4.08 9.54
N VAL A 97 2.62 3.97 10.56
CA VAL A 97 1.21 3.61 10.49
C VAL A 97 0.37 4.62 11.27
N ASP A 98 -0.77 4.99 10.72
CA ASP A 98 -1.82 5.77 11.37
C ASP A 98 -3.12 4.95 11.34
N ALA A 99 -3.78 4.79 12.49
CA ALA A 99 -5.15 4.27 12.55
C ALA A 99 -6.13 5.32 12.01
N LEU A 100 -7.15 4.90 11.27
CA LEU A 100 -8.13 5.79 10.64
C LEU A 100 -9.54 5.62 11.20
N ILE A 101 -9.91 4.40 11.64
CA ILE A 101 -11.19 4.03 12.23
C ILE A 101 -10.92 2.97 13.30
#